data_AF-A0A3D3S7N8-F1
#
_entry.id   AF-A0A3D3S7N8-F1
#
_cell.length_a   1.000
_cell.length_b   1.000
_cell.length_c   1.000
_cell.angle_alpha   90.00
_cell.angle_beta   90.00
_cell.angle_gamma   90.00
#
_symmetry.space_group_name_H-M   'P 1'
#
loop_
_entity.id
_entity.type
_entity.pdbx_description
1 polymer ?
#
loop_
_entity_poly.entity_id
_entity_poly.type
_entity_poly.pdbx_seq_one_letter_code
_entity_poly.pdbx_strand_id
1 'polypeptide(L)'
;MADSFEIAYLYARVCGAFSSMYLGAKGAALAAESSLSSIWKLYFDEDIPNRPEAWLLATLERRVIGHSMERFMTLAGSAMESDAFIPAIVAKYEISVIKNLLYRLAASEPKPESQSFSSPTIEKALSAWPRLEEMFADSPYAWIDAAGLVDIGAVENRLDRQYYLQLWSAVSALPG
;
A
#
# COMPACT_ATOMS: atom_id res chain seq x y z
N MET A 1 18.35 12.58 -17.62
CA MET A 1 18.69 13.76 -16.78
C MET A 1 17.36 14.42 -16.47
N ALA A 2 16.78 14.15 -15.29
CA ALA A 2 15.63 14.93 -14.84
C ALA A 2 16.09 16.38 -14.69
N ASP A 3 15.39 17.31 -15.32
CA ASP A 3 15.78 18.71 -15.34
C ASP A 3 15.78 19.24 -13.90
N SER A 4 16.75 20.06 -13.48
CA SER A 4 16.84 20.57 -12.10
C SER A 4 15.54 21.23 -11.60
N PHE A 5 14.70 21.69 -12.53
CA PHE A 5 13.37 22.22 -12.28
C PHE A 5 12.33 21.15 -11.89
N GLU A 6 12.38 19.96 -12.46
CA GLU A 6 11.49 18.84 -12.09
C GLU A 6 11.77 18.36 -10.67
N ILE A 7 13.06 18.23 -10.30
CA ILE A 7 13.47 17.86 -8.94
C ILE A 7 13.06 18.94 -7.94
N ALA A 8 13.28 20.23 -8.26
CA ALA A 8 12.86 21.33 -7.38
C ALA A 8 11.34 21.41 -7.23
N TYR A 9 10.59 21.15 -8.30
CA TYR A 9 9.13 21.10 -8.28
C TYR A 9 8.59 19.91 -7.46
N LEU A 10 9.15 18.72 -7.66
CA LEU A 10 8.86 17.53 -6.85
C LEU A 10 9.19 17.76 -5.38
N TYR A 11 10.37 18.31 -5.09
CA TYR A 11 10.79 18.64 -3.73
C TYR A 11 9.84 19.64 -3.07
N ALA A 12 9.47 20.72 -3.77
CA ALA A 12 8.51 21.70 -3.26
C ALA A 12 7.12 21.08 -3.02
N ARG A 13 6.64 20.21 -3.92
CA ARG A 13 5.38 19.47 -3.73
C ARG A 13 5.45 18.50 -2.56
N VAL A 14 6.55 17.78 -2.40
CA VAL A 14 6.79 16.86 -1.28
C VAL A 14 6.83 17.64 0.03
N CYS A 15 7.59 18.74 0.11
CA CYS A 15 7.60 19.62 1.27
C CYS A 15 6.22 20.20 1.59
N GLY A 16 5.43 20.57 0.57
CA GLY A 16 4.04 21.00 0.74
C GLY A 16 3.11 19.88 1.22
N ALA A 17 3.35 18.63 0.80
CA ALA A 17 2.63 17.47 1.33
C ALA A 17 3.02 17.20 2.79
N PHE A 18 4.31 17.26 3.13
CA PHE A 18 4.81 17.13 4.50
C PHE A 18 4.28 18.22 5.44
N SER A 19 4.12 19.47 4.98
CA SER A 19 3.54 20.55 5.81
C SER A 19 2.05 20.34 6.10
N SER A 20 1.36 19.55 5.28
CA SER A 20 -0.03 19.14 5.49
C SER A 20 -0.20 17.89 6.36
N MET A 21 0.90 17.19 6.69
CA MET A 21 0.84 16.02 7.59
C MET A 21 0.51 16.47 9.02
N TYR A 22 -0.14 15.59 9.79
CA TYR A 22 -0.45 15.80 11.21
C TYR A 22 0.81 15.65 12.07
N LEU A 23 1.80 16.51 11.85
CA LEU A 23 3.03 16.61 12.63
C LEU A 23 2.97 17.83 13.55
N GLY A 24 3.67 17.76 14.69
CA GLY A 24 3.70 18.85 15.68
C GLY A 24 2.33 19.12 16.32
N ALA A 25 1.89 20.38 16.32
CA ALA A 25 0.64 20.79 16.98
C ALA A 25 -0.62 20.08 16.46
N LYS A 26 -0.67 19.75 15.16
CA LYS A 26 -1.76 18.97 14.55
C LYS A 26 -1.74 17.50 15.00
N GLY A 27 -0.55 16.92 15.15
CA GLY A 27 -0.38 15.57 15.70
C GLY A 27 -0.71 15.50 17.19
N ALA A 28 -0.36 16.53 17.95
CA ALA A 28 -0.74 16.66 19.37
C ALA A 28 -2.26 16.83 19.54
N ALA A 29 -2.92 17.58 18.66
CA ALA A 29 -4.38 17.67 18.63
C ALA A 29 -5.02 16.31 18.31
N LEU A 30 -4.48 15.56 17.35
CA LEU A 30 -4.94 14.21 17.03
C LEU A 30 -4.74 13.23 18.21
N ALA A 31 -3.62 13.32 18.91
CA ALA A 31 -3.33 12.50 20.09
C ALA A 31 -4.18 12.87 21.32
N ALA A 32 -4.67 14.11 21.37
CA ALA A 32 -5.58 14.58 22.41
C ALA A 32 -7.03 14.15 22.18
N GLU A 33 -7.39 13.76 20.95
CA GLU A 33 -8.71 13.21 20.63
C GLU A 33 -8.79 11.74 21.08
N SER A 34 -9.70 11.46 22.00
CA SER A 34 -9.88 10.14 22.62
C SER A 34 -11.02 9.33 22.02
N SER A 35 -11.73 9.85 21.01
CA SER A 35 -12.89 9.20 20.42
C SER A 35 -12.72 8.91 18.94
N LEU A 36 -13.08 7.69 18.53
CA LEU A 36 -13.05 7.26 17.13
C LEU A 36 -13.95 8.14 16.25
N SER A 37 -15.04 8.70 16.82
CA SER A 37 -15.93 9.65 16.14
C SER A 37 -15.27 10.99 15.84
N SER A 38 -14.48 11.54 16.76
CA SER A 38 -13.70 12.75 16.51
C SER A 38 -12.69 12.52 15.38
N ILE A 39 -11.98 11.38 15.41
CA ILE A 39 -10.98 11.04 14.39
C ILE A 39 -11.65 10.85 13.03
N TRP A 40 -12.79 10.17 12.98
CA TRP A 40 -13.56 9.97 11.74
C TRP A 40 -13.99 11.30 11.12
N LYS A 41 -14.56 12.20 11.93
CA LYS A 41 -14.98 13.52 11.47
C LYS A 41 -13.80 14.37 11.02
N LEU A 42 -12.67 14.30 11.72
CA LEU A 42 -11.47 15.05 11.37
C LEU A 42 -10.86 14.60 10.03
N TYR A 43 -10.90 13.31 9.71
CA TYR A 43 -10.31 12.76 8.49
C TYR A 43 -11.25 12.73 7.28
N PHE A 44 -12.54 12.50 7.48
CA PHE A 44 -13.51 12.30 6.40
C PHE A 44 -14.53 13.43 6.27
N ASP A 45 -14.63 14.34 7.24
CA ASP A 45 -15.69 15.36 7.34
C ASP A 45 -17.11 14.75 7.23
N GLU A 46 -17.25 13.50 7.70
CA GLU A 46 -18.47 12.71 7.67
C GLU A 46 -18.91 12.35 9.10
N ASP A 47 -20.21 12.12 9.29
CA ASP A 47 -20.72 11.52 10.53
C ASP A 47 -20.32 10.04 10.62
N ILE A 48 -20.08 9.56 11.84
CA ILE A 48 -19.64 8.18 12.05
C ILE A 48 -20.76 7.20 11.67
N PRO A 49 -20.47 6.16 10.86
CA PRO A 49 -21.45 5.13 10.55
C PRO A 49 -21.90 4.37 11.80
N ASN A 50 -23.19 4.04 11.91
CA ASN A 50 -23.69 3.17 12.98
C ASN A 50 -23.31 1.69 12.72
N ARG A 51 -22.05 1.35 12.98
CA ARG A 51 -21.44 0.04 12.79
C ARG A 51 -20.60 -0.35 14.02
N PRO A 52 -20.28 -1.64 14.21
CA PRO A 52 -19.41 -2.08 15.30
C PRO A 52 -18.05 -1.36 15.28
N GLU A 53 -17.51 -1.08 16.46
CA GLU A 53 -16.24 -0.35 16.63
C GLU A 53 -15.07 -1.01 15.90
N ALA A 54 -14.98 -2.35 15.94
CA ALA A 54 -13.96 -3.10 15.22
C ALA A 54 -14.03 -2.86 13.69
N TRP A 55 -15.24 -2.74 13.14
CA TRP A 55 -15.43 -2.43 11.73
C TRP A 55 -15.04 -0.99 11.41
N LEU A 56 -15.38 -0.05 12.30
CA LEU A 56 -15.04 1.37 12.15
C LEU A 56 -13.53 1.58 12.17
N LEU A 57 -12.82 0.95 13.11
CA LEU A 57 -11.36 1.03 13.19
C LEU A 57 -10.71 0.47 11.92
N ALA A 58 -11.09 -0.73 11.51
CA ALA A 58 -10.56 -1.35 10.29
C ALA A 58 -10.85 -0.53 9.03
N THR A 59 -12.02 0.13 8.97
CA THR A 59 -12.39 0.99 7.84
C THR A 59 -11.64 2.31 7.87
N LEU A 60 -11.43 2.89 9.05
CA LEU A 60 -10.68 4.14 9.24
C LEU A 60 -9.22 3.93 8.85
N GLU A 61 -8.56 2.90 9.37
CA GLU A 61 -7.18 2.55 8.97
C GLU A 61 -7.07 2.37 7.46
N ARG A 62 -7.99 1.60 6.86
CA ARG A 62 -8.00 1.37 5.41
C ARG A 62 -8.16 2.65 4.61
N ARG A 63 -9.13 3.50 4.96
CA ARG A 63 -9.40 4.76 4.26
C ARG A 63 -8.25 5.75 4.42
N VAL A 64 -7.66 5.85 5.62
CA VAL A 64 -6.50 6.71 5.87
C VAL A 64 -5.31 6.25 5.04
N ILE A 65 -4.98 4.96 5.05
CA ILE A 65 -3.90 4.39 4.23
C ILE A 65 -4.18 4.63 2.74
N GLY A 66 -5.39 4.32 2.27
CA GLY A 66 -5.79 4.51 0.88
C GLY A 66 -5.65 5.97 0.43
N HIS A 67 -6.14 6.91 1.24
CA HIS A 67 -6.04 8.34 0.93
C HIS A 67 -4.58 8.84 0.95
N SER A 68 -3.76 8.40 1.91
CA SER A 68 -2.34 8.71 1.94
C SER A 68 -1.61 8.16 0.71
N MET A 69 -1.94 6.94 0.29
CA MET A 69 -1.35 6.32 -0.90
C MET A 69 -1.81 7.01 -2.19
N GLU A 70 -3.08 7.34 -2.34
CA GLU A 70 -3.60 8.07 -3.51
C GLU A 70 -2.91 9.44 -3.65
N ARG A 71 -2.77 10.17 -2.53
CA ARG A 71 -2.02 11.43 -2.50
C ARG A 71 -0.55 11.22 -2.86
N PHE A 72 0.09 10.17 -2.34
CA PHE A 72 1.46 9.82 -2.68
C PHE A 72 1.60 9.51 -4.18
N MET A 73 0.73 8.67 -4.74
CA MET A 73 0.73 8.32 -6.17
C MET A 73 0.46 9.53 -7.06
N THR A 74 -0.44 10.43 -6.65
CA THR A 74 -0.72 11.69 -7.38
C THR A 74 0.48 12.64 -7.35
N LEU A 75 1.20 12.70 -6.23
CA LEU A 75 2.42 13.51 -6.09
C LEU A 75 3.58 12.90 -6.87
N ALA A 76 3.71 11.57 -6.81
CA ALA A 76 4.79 10.83 -7.41
C ALA A 76 4.54 10.52 -8.89
N GLY A 77 3.32 10.69 -9.42
CA GLY A 77 2.98 10.36 -10.80
C GLY A 77 3.89 11.00 -11.85
N SER A 78 4.37 12.22 -11.63
CA SER A 78 5.36 12.86 -12.52
C SER A 78 6.79 12.31 -12.38
N ALA A 79 7.12 11.69 -11.24
CA ALA A 79 8.39 11.01 -10.99
C ALA A 79 8.35 9.51 -11.34
N MET A 80 7.16 8.90 -11.36
CA MET A 80 6.97 7.47 -11.65
C MET A 80 7.31 7.11 -13.09
N GLU A 81 7.20 8.05 -14.03
CA GLU A 81 7.57 7.82 -15.43
C GLU A 81 9.09 7.79 -15.65
N SER A 82 9.87 8.39 -14.74
CA SER A 82 11.32 8.58 -14.92
C SER A 82 12.19 7.74 -14.00
N ASP A 83 11.63 7.09 -12.98
CA ASP A 83 12.41 6.43 -11.93
C ASP A 83 11.79 5.12 -11.42
N ALA A 84 12.58 4.04 -11.46
CA ALA A 84 12.20 2.71 -10.95
C ALA A 84 12.09 2.66 -9.40
N PHE A 85 12.59 3.68 -8.70
CA PHE A 85 12.57 3.74 -7.23
C PHE A 85 11.16 3.86 -6.65
N ILE A 86 10.32 4.73 -7.20
CA ILE A 86 8.96 4.93 -6.68
C ILE A 86 8.10 3.66 -6.82
N PRO A 87 8.03 2.99 -7.99
CA PRO A 87 7.36 1.70 -8.12
C PRO A 87 7.90 0.64 -7.12
N ALA A 88 9.22 0.61 -6.90
CA ALA A 88 9.83 -0.32 -5.95
C ALA A 88 9.38 -0.07 -4.49
N ILE A 89 9.16 1.18 -4.08
CA ILE A 89 8.59 1.48 -2.75
C ILE A 89 7.15 0.97 -2.66
N VAL A 90 6.33 1.25 -3.68
CA VAL A 90 4.90 0.91 -3.70
C VAL A 90 4.68 -0.61 -3.67
N ALA A 91 5.59 -1.38 -4.27
CA ALA A 91 5.56 -2.85 -4.24
C ALA A 91 5.49 -3.45 -2.82
N LYS A 92 5.92 -2.72 -1.78
CA LYS A 92 5.78 -3.17 -0.38
C LYS A 92 4.30 -3.38 0.00
N TYR A 93 3.44 -2.47 -0.42
CA TYR A 93 2.00 -2.53 -0.12
C TYR A 93 1.33 -3.65 -0.91
N GLU A 94 1.72 -3.81 -2.17
CA GLU A 94 1.28 -4.94 -3.00
C GLU A 94 1.64 -6.27 -2.34
N ILE A 95 2.89 -6.44 -1.91
CA ILE A 95 3.35 -7.66 -1.23
C ILE A 95 2.59 -7.90 0.07
N SER A 96 2.29 -6.85 0.84
CA SER A 96 1.47 -7.00 2.06
C SER A 96 0.06 -7.52 1.75
N VAL A 97 -0.54 -7.07 0.65
CA VAL A 97 -1.84 -7.57 0.19
C VAL A 97 -1.73 -9.01 -0.29
N ILE A 98 -0.69 -9.36 -1.03
CA ILE A 98 -0.44 -10.74 -1.49
C ILE A 98 -0.32 -11.68 -0.29
N LYS A 99 0.47 -11.33 0.73
CA LYS A 99 0.59 -12.12 1.96
C LYS A 99 -0.77 -12.37 2.61
N ASN A 100 -1.59 -11.33 2.72
CA ASN A 100 -2.95 -11.46 3.25
C ASN A 100 -3.80 -12.42 2.42
N LEU A 101 -3.79 -12.29 1.08
CA LEU A 101 -4.51 -13.19 0.17
C LEU A 101 -4.08 -14.66 0.37
N LEU A 102 -2.78 -14.92 0.56
CA LEU A 102 -2.27 -16.27 0.79
C LEU A 102 -2.77 -16.88 2.09
N TYR A 103 -2.75 -16.14 3.21
CA TYR A 103 -3.32 -16.62 4.46
C TYR A 103 -4.79 -16.96 4.35
N ARG A 104 -5.56 -16.12 3.65
CA ARG A 104 -7.00 -16.34 3.45
C ARG A 104 -7.27 -17.54 2.56
N LEU A 105 -6.45 -17.76 1.51
CA LEU A 105 -6.53 -18.98 0.70
C LEU A 105 -6.23 -20.23 1.54
N ALA A 106 -5.16 -20.21 2.33
CA ALA A 106 -4.78 -21.34 3.17
C ALA A 106 -5.84 -21.66 4.23
N ALA A 107 -6.50 -20.64 4.79
CA ALA A 107 -7.62 -20.79 5.71
C ALA A 107 -8.96 -21.13 5.03
N SER A 108 -9.00 -21.25 3.70
CA SER A 108 -10.23 -21.44 2.91
C SER A 108 -11.29 -20.37 3.19
N GLU A 109 -10.85 -19.14 3.48
CA GLU A 109 -11.72 -17.99 3.69
C GLU A 109 -12.34 -17.48 2.38
N PRO A 110 -13.49 -16.79 2.42
CA PRO A 110 -14.09 -16.18 1.24
C PRO A 110 -13.20 -15.07 0.68
N LYS A 111 -13.37 -14.74 -0.61
CA LYS A 111 -12.70 -13.60 -1.26
C LYS A 111 -12.87 -12.32 -0.43
N PRO A 112 -11.82 -11.50 -0.24
CA PRO A 112 -11.94 -10.27 0.54
C PRO A 112 -12.90 -9.31 -0.12
N GLU A 113 -13.81 -8.73 0.67
CA GLU A 113 -14.76 -7.71 0.20
C GLU A 113 -14.07 -6.38 -0.13
N SER A 114 -12.91 -6.13 0.49
CA SER A 114 -12.11 -4.92 0.28
C SER A 114 -10.65 -5.16 0.61
N GLN A 115 -9.77 -4.35 0.02
CA GLN A 115 -8.32 -4.39 0.22
C GLN A 115 -7.83 -3.01 0.66
N SER A 116 -6.72 -2.96 1.38
CA SER A 116 -6.05 -1.69 1.75
C SER A 116 -5.30 -1.03 0.59
N PHE A 117 -4.99 -1.79 -0.45
CA PHE A 117 -4.28 -1.31 -1.63
C PHE A 117 -4.76 -2.06 -2.89
N SER A 118 -4.82 -1.35 -4.02
CA SER A 118 -5.15 -1.93 -5.33
C SER A 118 -4.03 -1.67 -6.32
N SER A 119 -3.75 -2.67 -7.15
CA SER A 119 -2.86 -2.59 -8.29
C SER A 119 -3.40 -3.53 -9.38
N PRO A 120 -2.96 -3.42 -10.65
CA PRO A 120 -3.36 -4.35 -11.69
C PRO A 120 -3.11 -5.83 -11.32
N THR A 121 -2.02 -6.10 -10.60
CA THR A 121 -1.70 -7.45 -10.11
C THR A 121 -2.69 -7.91 -9.04
N ILE A 122 -3.04 -7.05 -8.07
CA ILE A 122 -4.05 -7.38 -7.04
C ILE A 122 -5.44 -7.56 -7.66
N GLU A 123 -5.83 -6.71 -8.62
CA GLU A 123 -7.11 -6.80 -9.31
C GLU A 123 -7.24 -8.10 -10.10
N LYS A 124 -6.17 -8.48 -10.83
CA LYS A 124 -6.08 -9.79 -11.49
C LYS A 124 -6.21 -10.93 -10.48
N ALA A 125 -5.44 -10.89 -9.38
CA ALA A 125 -5.49 -11.91 -8.34
C ALA A 125 -6.90 -12.07 -7.76
N LEU A 126 -7.61 -10.96 -7.51
CA LEU A 126 -8.99 -11.01 -7.02
C LEU A 126 -9.97 -11.55 -8.07
N SER A 127 -9.75 -11.29 -9.35
CA SER A 127 -10.60 -11.80 -10.44
C SER A 127 -10.45 -13.32 -10.63
N ALA A 128 -9.25 -13.84 -10.39
CA ALA A 128 -8.91 -15.25 -10.55
C ALA A 128 -9.16 -16.10 -9.28
N TRP A 129 -9.46 -15.46 -8.14
CA TRP A 129 -9.73 -16.13 -6.87
C TRP A 129 -10.75 -17.28 -6.99
N PRO A 130 -10.53 -18.45 -6.35
CA PRO A 130 -9.40 -18.82 -5.49
C PRO A 130 -8.27 -19.57 -6.25
N ARG A 131 -8.21 -19.48 -7.58
CA ARG A 131 -7.30 -20.28 -8.41
C ARG A 131 -5.88 -19.70 -8.37
N LEU A 132 -5.10 -20.10 -7.37
CA LEU A 132 -3.78 -19.53 -7.04
C LEU A 132 -2.84 -19.36 -8.25
N GLU A 133 -2.72 -20.38 -9.10
CA GLU A 133 -1.87 -20.35 -10.29
C GLU A 133 -2.28 -19.24 -11.27
N GLU A 134 -3.58 -19.00 -11.41
CA GLU A 134 -4.12 -17.94 -12.27
C GLU A 134 -4.01 -16.55 -11.61
N MET A 135 -4.03 -16.49 -10.28
CA MET A 135 -3.98 -15.23 -9.53
C MET A 135 -2.69 -14.45 -9.77
N PHE A 136 -1.57 -15.15 -9.89
CA PHE A 136 -0.25 -14.54 -10.06
C PHE A 136 0.39 -14.84 -11.43
N ALA A 137 -0.33 -15.47 -12.35
CA ALA A 137 0.12 -15.66 -13.72
C ALA A 137 0.56 -14.32 -14.35
N ASP A 138 1.59 -14.35 -15.19
CA ASP A 138 2.15 -13.17 -15.88
C ASP A 138 2.56 -12.01 -14.96
N SER A 139 2.79 -12.29 -13.68
CA SER A 139 3.26 -11.31 -12.71
C SER A 139 4.65 -11.69 -12.17
N PRO A 140 5.36 -10.76 -11.51
CA PRO A 140 6.61 -11.07 -10.79
C PRO A 140 6.46 -12.12 -9.68
N TYR A 141 5.24 -12.52 -9.35
CA TYR A 141 4.89 -13.47 -8.30
C TYR A 141 4.39 -14.82 -8.86
N ALA A 142 4.54 -15.07 -10.17
CA ALA A 142 4.11 -16.32 -10.82
C ALA A 142 4.79 -17.59 -10.26
N TRP A 143 5.84 -17.44 -9.46
CA TRP A 143 6.50 -18.55 -8.77
C TRP A 143 5.72 -19.06 -7.55
N ILE A 144 4.67 -18.36 -7.11
CA ILE A 144 3.81 -18.79 -6.01
C ILE A 144 2.85 -19.87 -6.53
N ASP A 145 2.96 -21.06 -5.96
CA ASP A 145 2.17 -22.24 -6.33
C ASP A 145 1.48 -22.86 -5.10
N ALA A 146 0.77 -23.97 -5.32
CA ALA A 146 0.06 -24.68 -4.25
C ALA A 146 1.01 -25.20 -3.15
N ALA A 147 2.27 -25.48 -3.44
CA ALA A 147 3.25 -25.87 -2.41
C ALA A 147 3.55 -24.70 -1.47
N GLY A 148 3.50 -23.46 -1.98
CA GLY A 148 3.60 -22.25 -1.18
C GLY A 148 2.50 -22.04 -0.14
N LEU A 149 1.33 -22.66 -0.30
CA LEU A 149 0.26 -22.60 0.71
C LEU A 149 0.53 -23.53 1.91
N VAL A 150 1.42 -24.52 1.76
CA VAL A 150 1.81 -25.43 2.85
C VAL A 150 2.87 -24.76 3.76
N ASP A 151 3.76 -23.95 3.17
CA ASP A 151 4.79 -23.19 3.88
C ASP A 151 4.73 -21.71 3.50
N ILE A 152 3.73 -21.02 4.04
CA ILE A 152 3.54 -19.58 3.82
C ILE A 152 4.76 -18.79 4.32
N GLY A 153 5.42 -19.24 5.40
CA GLY A 153 6.60 -18.57 5.93
C GLY A 153 7.76 -18.54 4.93
N ALA A 154 8.00 -19.62 4.19
CA ALA A 154 8.99 -19.63 3.11
C ALA A 154 8.60 -18.68 1.96
N VAL A 155 7.32 -18.62 1.59
CA VAL A 155 6.80 -17.69 0.58
C VAL A 155 6.98 -16.24 1.01
N GLU A 156 6.65 -15.91 2.26
CA GLU A 156 6.82 -14.57 2.82
C GLU A 156 8.28 -14.12 2.79
N ASN A 157 9.19 -14.98 3.25
CA ASN A 157 10.62 -14.69 3.24
C ASN A 157 11.14 -14.44 1.82
N ARG A 158 10.65 -15.20 0.84
CA ARG A 158 11.01 -15.00 -0.57
C ARG A 158 10.44 -13.71 -1.14
N LEU A 159 9.19 -13.35 -0.81
CA LEU A 159 8.58 -12.07 -1.18
C LEU A 159 9.37 -10.89 -0.60
N ASP A 160 9.73 -10.95 0.68
CA ASP A 160 10.51 -9.89 1.33
C ASP A 160 11.91 -9.78 0.74
N ARG A 161 12.57 -10.91 0.48
CA ARG A 161 13.87 -10.90 -0.20
C ARG A 161 13.77 -10.28 -1.60
N GLN A 162 12.76 -10.64 -2.38
CA GLN A 162 12.51 -10.08 -3.71
C GLN A 162 12.31 -8.57 -3.63
N TYR A 163 11.49 -8.10 -2.67
CA TYR A 163 11.27 -6.67 -2.41
C TYR A 163 12.56 -5.92 -2.12
N TYR A 164 13.34 -6.37 -1.13
CA TYR A 164 14.54 -5.66 -0.72
C TYR A 164 15.61 -5.64 -1.81
N LEU A 165 15.74 -6.71 -2.59
CA LEU A 165 16.65 -6.75 -3.73
C LEU A 165 16.22 -5.78 -4.84
N GLN A 166 14.92 -5.72 -5.16
CA GLN A 166 14.38 -4.79 -6.15
C GLN A 166 14.55 -3.33 -5.69
N LEU A 167 14.24 -3.05 -4.43
CA LEU A 167 14.41 -1.71 -3.85
C LEU A 167 15.87 -1.29 -3.86
N TRP A 168 16.78 -2.17 -3.43
CA TRP A 168 18.22 -1.88 -3.42
C TRP A 168 18.76 -1.64 -4.84
N SER A 169 18.32 -2.45 -5.81
CA SER A 169 18.68 -2.25 -7.22
C SER A 169 18.18 -0.92 -7.75
N ALA A 170 16.95 -0.52 -7.40
CA ALA A 170 16.39 0.75 -7.83
C ALA A 170 17.14 1.93 -7.23
N VAL A 171 17.45 1.88 -5.92
CA VAL A 171 18.27 2.91 -5.24
C VAL A 171 19.66 3.01 -5.86
N SER A 172 20.29 1.88 -6.16
CA SER A 172 21.65 1.85 -6.73
C SER A 172 21.70 2.37 -8.17
N ALA A 173 20.56 2.40 -8.87
CA ALA A 173 20.44 2.92 -10.22
C ALA A 173 20.16 4.44 -10.26
N LEU A 174 19.91 5.07 -9.11
CA LEU A 174 19.72 6.51 -9.02
C LEU A 174 21.03 7.23 -9.35
N PRO A 175 21.01 8.27 -10.19
CA PRO A 175 22.18 9.12 -10.40
C PRO A 175 22.56 9.81 -9.08
N GLY A 176 23.82 9.62 -8.66
CA GLY A 176 24.41 10.25 -7.48
C GLY A 176 24.80 11.70 -7.68
#